data_AF-A0A7S1DA72-F1
#
_entry.id   AF-A0A7S1DA72-F1
#
_cell.length_a   1.000
_cell.length_b   1.000
_cell.length_c   1.000
_cell.angle_alpha   90.00
_cell.angle_beta   90.00
_cell.angle_gamma   90.00
#
_symmetry.space_group_name_H-M   'P 1'
#
loop_
_entity.id
_entity.type
_entity.pdbx_description
1 polymer ?
#
loop_
_entity_poly.entity_id
_entity_poly.type
_entity_poly.pdbx_seq_one_letter_code
_entity_poly.pdbx_strand_id
1 'polypeptide(L)'
;NVLVATAVIEEGFDVPAANVVISYDKLKNSVELCQRFGRARRQDRSIVVLDERGDRPLGLLQGVNETQENIVRNFDPTAQVVDELAEKEKQKNRERSAYRSILSNRTNWDTRPSAALNEYVSKTKAGLDETCDTLSAGFQCCIEYTSVLRK
;
A
#
# COMPACT_ATOMS: atom_id res chain seq x y z
N ASN A 1 29.04 -20.03 -32.06
CA ASN A 1 29.07 -21.19 -31.14
C ASN A 1 29.14 -20.67 -29.72
N VAL A 2 28.32 -21.21 -28.82
CA VAL A 2 28.26 -20.85 -27.40
C VAL A 2 28.22 -22.14 -26.59
N LEU A 3 28.93 -22.17 -25.46
CA LEU A 3 28.93 -23.30 -24.53
C LEU A 3 28.45 -22.80 -23.18
N VAL A 4 27.41 -23.44 -22.64
CA VAL A 4 26.89 -23.17 -21.30
C VAL A 4 27.30 -24.33 -20.42
N ALA A 5 28.11 -24.05 -19.41
CA ALA A 5 28.66 -25.07 -18.52
C ALA A 5 28.76 -24.53 -17.10
N THR A 6 28.83 -25.44 -16.14
CA THR A 6 29.13 -25.13 -14.74
C THR A 6 30.64 -24.98 -14.53
N ALA A 7 31.07 -24.69 -13.30
CA ALA A 7 32.49 -24.51 -12.94
C ALA A 7 33.41 -25.69 -13.32
N VAL A 8 32.85 -26.87 -13.64
CA VAL A 8 33.60 -28.04 -14.13
C VAL A 8 34.44 -27.73 -15.37
N ILE A 9 34.04 -26.77 -16.21
CA ILE A 9 34.80 -26.44 -17.42
C ILE A 9 36.01 -25.54 -17.17
N GLU A 10 36.10 -24.92 -15.99
CA GLU A 10 37.20 -24.03 -15.64
C GLU A 10 38.51 -24.84 -15.55
N GLU A 11 38.44 -26.07 -15.02
CA GLU A 11 39.57 -26.97 -14.81
C GLU A 11 39.47 -28.27 -15.62
N GLY A 12 40.62 -28.80 -16.06
CA GLY A 12 40.73 -30.17 -16.59
C GLY A 12 40.10 -30.45 -17.96
N PHE A 13 39.16 -29.64 -18.43
CA PHE A 13 38.53 -29.80 -19.74
C PHE A 13 39.27 -29.00 -20.82
N ASP A 14 39.55 -29.60 -21.98
CA ASP A 14 40.18 -28.91 -23.11
C ASP A 14 39.10 -28.30 -24.02
N VAL A 15 39.01 -26.98 -24.02
CA VAL A 15 38.03 -26.21 -24.82
C VAL A 15 38.82 -25.31 -25.76
N PRO A 16 38.42 -25.20 -27.05
CA PRO A 16 39.00 -24.25 -27.97
C PRO A 16 38.99 -22.81 -27.43
N ALA A 17 39.98 -22.01 -27.84
CA ALA A 17 40.14 -20.64 -27.38
C ALA A 17 38.87 -19.79 -27.57
N ALA A 18 38.31 -19.31 -26.46
CA ALA A 18 37.13 -18.46 -26.47
C ALA A 18 37.50 -17.00 -26.79
N ASN A 19 36.59 -16.31 -27.47
CA ASN A 19 36.61 -14.85 -27.63
C ASN A 19 35.92 -14.14 -26.46
N VAL A 20 34.90 -14.76 -25.85
CA VAL A 20 34.18 -14.17 -24.71
C VAL A 20 33.95 -15.23 -23.65
N VAL A 21 34.19 -14.90 -22.38
CA VAL A 21 33.85 -15.71 -21.22
C VAL A 21 32.93 -14.88 -20.32
N ILE A 22 31.72 -15.40 -20.06
CA ILE A 22 30.73 -14.74 -19.21
C ILE A 22 30.49 -15.64 -17.99
N SER A 23 30.64 -15.06 -16.81
CA SER A 23 30.38 -15.73 -15.54
C SER A 23 29.17 -15.10 -14.88
N TYR A 24 28.18 -15.92 -14.53
CA TYR A 24 26.98 -15.49 -13.81
C TYR A 24 27.11 -15.57 -12.29
N ASP A 25 28.22 -16.15 -11.82
CA ASP A 25 28.53 -16.28 -10.40
C ASP A 25 29.64 -15.31 -10.00
N LYS A 26 29.56 -14.88 -8.74
CA LYS A 26 30.61 -14.12 -8.07
C LYS A 26 31.92 -14.89 -8.07
N LEU A 27 33.03 -14.19 -8.35
CA LEU A 27 34.38 -14.73 -8.22
C LEU A 27 34.68 -15.07 -6.76
N LYS A 28 35.08 -16.30 -6.47
CA LYS A 28 35.41 -16.73 -5.10
C LYS A 28 36.86 -16.43 -4.75
N ASN A 29 37.77 -16.52 -5.72
CA ASN A 29 39.20 -16.31 -5.52
C ASN A 29 39.90 -15.83 -6.81
N SER A 30 41.18 -15.48 -6.70
CA SER A 30 42.02 -15.05 -7.84
C SER A 30 42.42 -16.20 -8.78
N VAL A 31 42.36 -17.45 -8.31
CA VAL A 31 42.70 -18.64 -9.09
C VAL A 31 41.63 -18.89 -10.17
N GLU A 32 40.35 -18.82 -9.81
CA GLU A 32 39.21 -18.91 -10.74
C GLU A 32 39.31 -17.84 -11.83
N LEU A 33 39.67 -16.61 -11.46
CA LEU A 33 39.87 -15.53 -12.43
C LEU A 33 41.01 -15.85 -13.40
N CYS A 34 42.14 -16.37 -12.89
CA CYS A 34 43.28 -16.77 -13.72
C CYS A 34 42.90 -17.91 -14.69
N GLN A 35 42.14 -18.90 -14.22
CA GLN A 35 41.64 -19.99 -15.06
C GLN A 35 40.72 -19.49 -16.18
N ARG A 36 39.85 -18.52 -15.91
CA ARG A 36 38.99 -17.87 -16.92
C ARG A 36 39.82 -17.11 -17.97
N PHE A 37 40.86 -16.39 -17.57
CA PHE A 37 41.84 -15.81 -18.50
C PHE A 37 42.53 -16.89 -19.35
N GLY A 38 42.79 -18.04 -18.75
CA GLY A 38 43.29 -19.22 -19.45
C GLY A 38 42.35 -19.77 -20.52
N ARG A 39 41.06 -19.43 -20.54
CA ARG A 39 40.08 -19.87 -21.56
C ARG A 39 39.85 -18.83 -22.65
N ALA A 40 39.83 -17.55 -22.27
CA ALA A 40 39.75 -16.47 -23.23
C ALA A 40 41.16 -16.23 -23.83
N ARG A 41 41.57 -16.92 -24.90
CA ARG A 41 42.95 -16.82 -25.45
C ARG A 41 43.07 -16.00 -26.75
N ARG A 42 41.95 -15.51 -27.30
CA ARG A 42 41.97 -14.68 -28.52
C ARG A 42 42.46 -13.26 -28.22
N GLN A 43 43.01 -12.58 -29.24
CA GLN A 43 43.49 -11.20 -29.11
C GLN A 43 42.39 -10.24 -28.64
N ASP A 44 41.20 -10.32 -29.24
CA ASP A 44 40.03 -9.50 -28.87
C ASP A 44 39.17 -10.21 -27.83
N ARG A 45 39.78 -10.66 -26.73
CA ARG A 45 39.08 -11.37 -25.66
C ARG A 45 38.34 -10.42 -24.73
N SER A 46 37.16 -10.84 -24.29
CA SER A 46 36.41 -10.18 -23.21
C SER A 46 36.06 -11.16 -22.09
N ILE A 47 36.23 -10.72 -20.85
CA ILE A 47 35.78 -11.45 -19.67
C ILE A 47 34.73 -10.58 -18.97
N VAL A 48 33.54 -11.13 -18.80
CA VAL A 48 32.41 -10.46 -18.15
C VAL A 48 32.05 -11.26 -16.92
N VAL A 49 32.00 -10.59 -15.77
CA VAL A 49 31.50 -11.17 -14.53
C VAL A 49 30.23 -10.42 -14.17
N LEU A 50 29.13 -11.15 -14.14
CA LEU A 50 27.84 -10.67 -13.67
C LEU A 50 27.73 -11.08 -12.21
N ASP A 51 27.54 -10.10 -11.35
CA ASP A 51 27.30 -10.29 -9.93
C ASP A 51 25.96 -9.65 -9.57
N GLU A 52 25.40 -10.12 -8.46
CA GLU A 52 24.18 -9.56 -7.92
C GLU A 52 24.40 -8.11 -7.47
N ARG A 53 23.38 -7.29 -7.70
CA ARG A 53 23.42 -5.89 -7.28
C ARG A 53 23.27 -5.81 -5.75
N GLY A 54 24.29 -5.28 -5.08
CA GLY A 54 24.24 -5.11 -3.62
C GLY A 54 23.09 -4.21 -3.13
N ASP A 55 22.65 -3.25 -3.94
CA ASP A 55 21.50 -2.39 -3.62
C ASP A 55 20.14 -3.08 -3.80
N ARG A 56 20.10 -4.14 -4.61
CA ARG A 56 18.88 -4.83 -5.04
C ARG A 56 19.14 -6.32 -5.23
N PRO A 57 19.28 -7.08 -4.13
CA PRO A 57 19.35 -8.52 -4.21
C PRO A 57 18.05 -9.09 -4.75
N LEU A 58 18.17 -10.14 -5.54
CA LEU A 58 17.13 -10.93 -6.19
C LEU A 58 16.10 -11.43 -5.17
N GLY A 59 16.53 -11.83 -3.96
CA GLY A 59 15.62 -12.27 -2.91
C GLY A 59 14.63 -11.19 -2.48
N LEU A 60 15.07 -9.93 -2.38
CA LEU A 60 14.15 -8.81 -2.09
C LEU A 60 13.21 -8.55 -3.27
N LEU A 61 13.71 -8.63 -4.50
CA LEU A 61 12.88 -8.46 -5.70
C LEU A 61 11.82 -9.56 -5.83
N GLN A 62 12.16 -10.80 -5.47
CA GLN A 62 11.22 -11.92 -5.44
C GLN A 62 10.11 -11.67 -4.41
N GLY A 63 10.44 -11.24 -3.19
CA GLY A 63 9.44 -10.91 -2.18
C GLY A 63 8.53 -9.74 -2.60
N VAL A 64 9.07 -8.73 -3.29
CA VAL A 64 8.27 -7.64 -3.85
C VAL A 64 7.32 -8.14 -4.94
N ASN A 65 7.79 -8.99 -5.84
CA ASN A 65 6.95 -9.59 -6.89
C ASN A 65 5.82 -10.42 -6.29
N GLU A 66 6.09 -11.28 -5.30
CA GLU A 66 5.06 -12.07 -4.62
C GLU A 66 4.01 -11.18 -3.96
N THR A 67 4.45 -10.10 -3.31
CA THR A 67 3.56 -9.12 -2.69
C THR A 67 2.67 -8.45 -3.75
N GLN A 68 3.25 -8.04 -4.88
CA GLN A 68 2.52 -7.43 -5.98
C GLN A 68 1.50 -8.40 -6.59
N GLU A 69 1.89 -9.66 -6.81
CA GLU A 69 0.96 -10.69 -7.30
C GLU A 69 -0.20 -10.91 -6.35
N ASN A 70 0.06 -10.94 -5.05
CA ASN A 70 -0.99 -11.08 -4.04
C ASN A 70 -1.94 -9.87 -4.02
N ILE A 71 -1.41 -8.66 -4.18
CA ILE A 71 -2.23 -7.44 -4.31
C ILE A 71 -3.13 -7.54 -5.53
N VAL A 72 -2.56 -7.89 -6.70
CA VAL A 72 -3.33 -8.02 -7.95
C VAL A 72 -4.39 -9.11 -7.85
N ARG A 73 -4.05 -10.28 -7.28
CA ARG A 73 -4.99 -11.40 -7.11
C ARG A 73 -6.16 -11.04 -6.20
N ASN A 74 -5.91 -10.27 -5.15
CA ASN A 74 -6.92 -9.88 -4.17
C ASN A 74 -7.52 -8.49 -4.46
N PHE A 75 -7.22 -7.88 -5.60
CA PHE A 75 -7.70 -6.55 -5.95
C PHE A 75 -9.18 -6.64 -6.36
N ASP A 76 -10.07 -6.14 -5.51
CA ASP A 76 -11.47 -5.94 -5.85
C ASP A 76 -11.75 -4.43 -5.99
N PRO A 77 -12.02 -3.91 -7.20
CA PRO A 77 -12.30 -2.49 -7.42
C PRO A 77 -13.63 -2.02 -6.81
N THR A 78 -14.52 -2.96 -6.44
CA THR A 78 -15.84 -2.68 -5.88
C THR A 78 -15.85 -2.78 -4.36
N ALA A 79 -14.88 -3.49 -3.78
CA ALA A 79 -14.68 -3.54 -2.36
C ALA A 79 -14.32 -2.14 -1.85
N GLN A 80 -15.33 -1.43 -1.33
CA GLN A 80 -15.06 -0.33 -0.42
C GLN A 80 -14.35 -0.95 0.77
N VAL A 81 -13.06 -0.66 0.92
CA VAL A 81 -12.37 -0.83 2.20
C VAL A 81 -13.04 0.17 3.13
N VAL A 82 -14.17 -0.24 3.72
CA VAL A 82 -14.82 0.51 4.79
C VAL A 82 -13.93 0.31 6.00
N ASP A 83 -12.89 1.13 6.08
CA ASP A 83 -12.14 1.26 7.31
C ASP A 83 -13.09 1.94 8.32
N GLU A 84 -13.75 1.11 9.12
CA GLU A 84 -14.67 1.55 10.15
C GLU A 84 -14.02 2.57 11.09
N LEU A 85 -12.71 2.47 11.32
CA LEU A 85 -11.96 3.44 12.13
C LEU A 85 -11.87 4.77 11.40
N ALA A 86 -11.51 4.77 10.11
CA ALA A 86 -11.45 5.99 9.31
C ALA A 86 -12.82 6.68 9.17
N GLU A 87 -13.91 5.92 9.00
CA GLU A 87 -15.27 6.50 8.96
C GLU A 87 -15.69 7.08 10.31
N LYS A 88 -15.34 6.42 11.42
CA LYS A 88 -15.55 6.98 12.77
C LYS A 88 -14.75 8.27 12.98
N GLU A 89 -13.50 8.35 12.53
CA GLU A 89 -12.69 9.57 12.60
C GLU A 89 -13.25 10.70 11.75
N LYS A 90 -13.69 10.41 10.51
CA LYS A 90 -14.38 11.38 9.66
C LYS A 90 -15.62 11.92 10.34
N GLN A 91 -16.42 11.06 10.97
CA GLN A 91 -17.62 11.49 11.69
C GLN A 91 -17.28 12.38 12.89
N LYS A 92 -16.27 12.01 13.68
CA LYS A 92 -15.80 12.80 14.83
C LYS A 92 -15.34 14.21 14.42
N ASN A 93 -14.66 14.31 13.27
CA ASN A 93 -14.21 15.61 12.75
C ASN A 93 -15.38 16.49 12.28
N ARG A 94 -16.41 15.91 11.66
CA ARG A 94 -17.63 16.63 11.28
C ARG A 94 -18.37 17.17 12.51
N GLU A 95 -18.57 16.34 13.54
CA GLU A 95 -19.22 16.74 14.79
C GLU A 95 -18.45 17.87 15.50
N ARG A 96 -17.11 17.78 15.56
CA ARG A 96 -16.26 18.85 16.11
C ARG A 96 -16.37 20.17 15.35
N SER A 97 -16.42 20.11 14.02
CA SER A 97 -16.58 21.30 13.18
C SER A 97 -17.95 21.93 13.35
N ALA A 98 -19.01 21.12 13.36
CA ALA A 98 -20.37 21.55 13.59
C ALA A 98 -20.53 22.21 14.97
N TYR A 99 -19.99 21.58 16.02
CA TYR A 99 -19.99 22.12 17.37
C TYR A 99 -19.34 23.51 17.46
N ARG A 100 -18.19 23.72 16.81
CA ARG A 100 -17.53 25.03 16.77
C ARG A 100 -18.37 26.09 16.08
N SER A 101 -19.01 25.73 14.97
CA SER A 101 -19.84 26.65 14.20
C SER A 101 -21.11 27.07 14.92
N ILE A 102 -21.67 26.17 15.74
CA ILE A 102 -22.83 26.50 16.55
C ILE A 102 -22.37 27.40 17.70
N LEU A 103 -21.33 27.00 18.44
CA LEU A 103 -20.74 27.77 19.56
C LEU A 103 -20.45 29.24 19.24
N SER A 104 -19.93 29.54 18.06
CA SER A 104 -19.61 30.90 17.65
C SER A 104 -20.83 31.80 17.49
N ASN A 105 -22.02 31.23 17.30
CA ASN A 105 -23.22 31.97 16.90
C ASN A 105 -24.30 32.03 18.00
N ARG A 106 -23.89 32.19 19.27
CA ARG A 106 -24.68 31.97 20.50
C ARG A 106 -26.08 32.63 20.51
N THR A 107 -26.23 33.77 19.87
CA THR A 107 -27.50 34.52 19.78
C THR A 107 -28.60 33.83 18.97
N ASN A 108 -28.24 32.96 18.03
CA ASN A 108 -29.21 32.27 17.17
C ASN A 108 -29.94 31.11 17.88
N TRP A 109 -29.46 30.68 19.04
CA TRP A 109 -29.90 29.46 19.72
C TRP A 109 -31.07 29.79 20.64
N ASP A 110 -30.92 30.93 21.33
CA ASP A 110 -31.96 31.52 22.16
C ASP A 110 -33.15 32.00 21.32
N THR A 111 -32.88 32.40 20.06
CA THR A 111 -33.92 32.95 19.18
C THR A 111 -34.53 31.90 18.24
N ARG A 112 -33.75 30.94 17.73
CA ARG A 112 -34.17 29.96 16.70
C ARG A 112 -33.49 28.58 16.91
N PRO A 113 -33.86 27.83 17.96
CA PRO A 113 -33.22 26.55 18.29
C PRO A 113 -33.38 25.49 17.19
N SER A 114 -34.52 25.47 16.49
CA SER A 114 -34.76 24.55 15.37
C SER A 114 -33.84 24.80 14.17
N ALA A 115 -33.49 26.07 13.90
CA ALA A 115 -32.57 26.41 12.82
C ALA A 115 -31.14 25.96 13.11
N ALA A 116 -30.70 26.10 14.38
CA ALA A 116 -29.40 25.61 14.82
C ALA A 116 -29.30 24.08 14.75
N LEU A 117 -30.40 23.37 15.08
CA LEU A 117 -30.47 21.91 14.97
C LEU A 117 -30.38 21.45 13.51
N ASN A 118 -31.12 22.09 12.60
CA ASN A 118 -31.04 21.79 11.16
C ASN A 118 -29.64 22.06 10.59
N GLU A 119 -28.99 23.14 11.02
CA GLU A 119 -27.61 23.44 10.64
C GLU A 119 -26.64 22.36 11.13
N TYR A 120 -26.79 21.88 12.38
CA TYR A 120 -25.98 20.80 12.92
C TYR A 120 -26.10 19.52 12.08
N VAL A 121 -27.34 19.08 11.82
CA VAL A 121 -27.65 17.86 11.06
C VAL A 121 -27.06 17.93 9.65
N SER A 122 -27.18 19.09 8.98
CA SER A 122 -26.62 19.29 7.65
C SER A 122 -25.09 19.13 7.60
N LYS A 123 -24.39 19.54 8.66
CA LYS A 123 -22.92 19.49 8.75
C LYS A 123 -22.40 18.12 9.15
N THR A 124 -23.14 17.38 9.96
CA THR A 124 -22.73 16.06 10.46
C THR A 124 -23.19 14.91 9.57
N LYS A 125 -24.12 15.15 8.64
CA LYS A 125 -24.79 14.11 7.84
C LYS A 125 -25.44 13.02 8.71
N ALA A 126 -25.85 13.38 9.92
CA ALA A 126 -26.56 12.47 10.82
C ALA A 126 -28.04 12.37 10.42
N GLY A 127 -28.69 11.26 10.79
CA GLY A 127 -30.14 11.14 10.72
C GLY A 127 -30.77 11.81 11.94
N LEU A 128 -31.86 12.54 11.72
CA LEU A 128 -32.69 13.09 12.79
C LEU A 128 -34.14 12.69 12.48
N ASP A 129 -34.72 11.84 13.32
CA ASP A 129 -36.10 11.40 13.19
C ASP A 129 -36.94 12.01 14.32
N GLU A 130 -38.09 12.57 13.96
CA GLU A 130 -39.02 13.20 14.91
C GLU A 130 -40.31 12.36 14.98
N THR A 131 -40.66 11.90 16.18
CA THR A 131 -41.87 11.09 16.42
C THR A 131 -42.77 11.82 17.40
N CYS A 132 -44.01 12.14 16.98
CA CYS A 132 -44.99 12.85 17.78
C CYS A 132 -46.20 11.96 18.08
N ASP A 133 -46.37 11.59 19.34
CA ASP A 133 -47.49 10.79 19.81
C ASP A 133 -48.46 11.65 20.64
N THR A 134 -49.76 11.46 20.40
CA THR A 134 -50.82 12.11 21.19
C THR A 134 -51.26 11.17 22.29
N LEU A 135 -50.98 11.52 23.55
CA LEU A 135 -51.38 10.77 24.73
C LEU A 135 -52.63 11.41 25.36
N SER A 136 -53.38 10.63 26.12
CA SER A 136 -54.62 11.05 26.80
C SER A 136 -54.44 12.22 27.79
N ALA A 137 -53.21 12.60 28.13
CA ALA A 137 -52.87 13.71 29.02
C ALA A 137 -51.93 14.76 28.39
N GLY A 138 -51.65 14.71 27.07
CA GLY A 138 -50.79 15.67 26.39
C GLY A 138 -50.09 15.13 25.14
N PHE A 139 -49.22 15.94 24.54
CA PHE A 139 -48.39 15.53 23.40
C PHE A 139 -46.99 15.14 23.85
N GLN A 140 -46.46 14.03 23.33
CA GLN A 140 -45.07 13.64 23.51
C GLN A 140 -44.37 13.71 22.15
N CYS A 141 -43.33 14.55 22.06
CA CYS A 141 -42.44 14.62 20.90
C CYS A 141 -41.09 13.99 21.29
N CYS A 142 -40.66 12.98 20.54
CA CYS A 142 -39.34 12.37 20.65
C CYS A 142 -38.50 12.77 19.45
N ILE A 143 -37.22 13.05 19.68
CA ILE A 143 -36.24 13.36 18.62
C ILE A 143 -35.10 12.36 18.76
N GLU A 144 -34.89 11.54 17.74
CA GLU A 144 -33.84 10.52 17.71
C GLU A 144 -32.70 10.95 16.77
N TYR A 145 -31.47 10.91 17.27
CA TYR A 145 -30.26 11.25 16.51
C TYR A 145 -29.46 9.98 16.21
N THR A 146 -29.30 9.67 14.92
CA THR A 146 -28.56 8.48 14.46
C THR A 146 -27.27 8.87 13.75
N SER A 147 -26.13 8.31 14.18
CA SER A 147 -24.84 8.55 13.51
C SER A 147 -23.94 7.32 13.58
N VAL A 148 -22.88 7.27 12.75
CA VAL A 148 -21.90 6.16 12.76
C VAL A 148 -21.19 6.00 14.11
N LEU A 149 -21.15 7.06 14.93
CA LEU A 149 -20.61 7.02 16.30
C LEU A 149 -21.63 6.59 17.36
N ARG A 150 -22.92 6.70 17.05
CA ARG A 150 -24.06 6.43 17.92
C ARG A 150 -25.09 5.62 17.13
N LYS A 151 -24.75 4.35 16.90
CA LYS A 151 -25.67 3.29 16.48
C LYS A 151 -26.13 2.52 17.70
#